data_AF-A0A1V5JEU3-F1
#
_entry.id   AF-A0A1V5JEU3-F1
#
_cell.length_a   1.000
_cell.length_b   1.000
_cell.length_c   1.000
_cell.angle_alpha   90.00
_cell.angle_beta   90.00
_cell.angle_gamma   90.00
#
_symmetry.space_group_name_H-M   'P 1'
#
loop_
_entity.id
_entity.type
_entity.pdbx_description
1 polymer ?
#
loop_
_entity_poly.entity_id
_entity_poly.type
_entity_poly.pdbx_seq_one_letter_code
_entity_poly.pdbx_strand_id
1 'polypeptide(L)'
;MTIDNGKKIVSLRLTGFIATVIYVLYIFIAYFPKVFKHVMTERSLTTMTIVVTVAYLFLLLLPAIMKYRYIFFSADERTITLRWYKTGLIPGESMSIEIPVNRYAGYEITRQAMGLVHYLTLFQQVQGRKASYPPVSITALSGAQRREIEKTLKGYRSVG
;
A
#
# COMPACT_ATOMS: atom_id res chain seq x y z
N MET A 1 -2.94 -2.78 21.02
CA MET A 1 -2.39 -1.75 20.09
C MET A 1 -2.93 -2.00 18.70
N THR A 2 -3.50 -0.98 18.06
CA THR A 2 -4.11 -1.07 16.73
C THR A 2 -3.40 -0.15 15.72
N ILE A 3 -3.00 -0.68 14.58
CA ILE A 3 -2.49 0.07 13.44
C ILE A 3 -3.40 -0.18 12.25
N ASP A 4 -3.91 0.92 11.69
CA ASP A 4 -4.71 0.94 10.49
C ASP A 4 -4.06 1.89 9.45
N ASN A 5 -4.02 1.46 8.19
CA ASN A 5 -3.55 2.25 7.06
C ASN A 5 -4.67 2.75 6.11
N GLY A 6 -5.92 2.72 6.54
CA GLY A 6 -7.11 3.09 5.76
C GLY A 6 -7.04 4.51 5.24
N LYS A 7 -6.64 5.47 6.09
CA LYS A 7 -6.48 6.88 5.70
C LYS A 7 -5.53 7.06 4.52
N LYS A 8 -4.46 6.25 4.43
CA LYS A 8 -3.46 6.33 3.37
C LYS A 8 -3.94 5.73 2.04
N ILE A 9 -4.78 4.71 2.11
CA ILE A 9 -5.39 4.11 0.92
C ILE A 9 -6.48 5.02 0.35
N VAL A 10 -7.26 5.65 1.23
CA VAL A 10 -8.24 6.66 0.83
C VAL A 10 -7.54 7.86 0.19
N SER A 11 -6.43 8.34 0.77
CA SER A 11 -5.68 9.45 0.17
C SER A 11 -5.06 9.08 -1.18
N LEU A 12 -4.52 7.86 -1.35
CA LEU A 12 -4.03 7.36 -2.64
C LEU A 12 -5.13 7.37 -3.72
N ARG A 13 -6.34 6.89 -3.39
CA ARG A 13 -7.49 6.93 -4.31
C ARG A 13 -7.92 8.36 -4.63
N LEU A 14 -7.93 9.23 -3.62
CA LEU A 14 -8.28 10.64 -3.79
C LEU A 14 -7.26 11.37 -4.67
N THR A 15 -5.96 11.13 -4.51
CA THR A 15 -4.91 11.69 -5.36
C THR A 15 -5.08 11.24 -6.81
N GLY A 16 -5.39 9.95 -7.05
CA GLY A 16 -5.67 9.45 -8.40
C GLY A 16 -6.91 10.09 -9.03
N PHE A 17 -7.96 10.32 -8.24
CA PHE A 17 -9.16 11.02 -8.68
C PHE A 17 -8.87 12.49 -9.04
N ILE A 18 -8.19 13.23 -8.15
CA ILE A 18 -7.77 14.61 -8.37
C ILE A 18 -6.88 14.72 -9.62
N ALA A 19 -5.90 13.83 -9.77
CA ALA A 19 -5.03 13.79 -10.94
C ALA A 19 -5.82 13.59 -12.24
N THR A 20 -6.85 12.75 -12.22
CA THR A 20 -7.75 12.52 -13.36
C THR A 20 -8.56 13.77 -13.69
N VAL A 21 -9.12 14.44 -12.69
CA VAL A 21 -9.85 15.71 -12.89
C VAL A 21 -8.94 16.78 -13.50
N ILE A 22 -7.72 16.94 -12.97
CA ILE A 22 -6.72 17.88 -13.52
C ILE A 22 -6.36 17.53 -14.96
N TYR A 23 -6.17 16.25 -15.26
CA TYR A 23 -5.85 15.79 -16.62
C TYR A 23 -6.98 16.09 -17.61
N VAL A 24 -8.23 15.83 -17.23
CA VAL A 24 -9.40 16.17 -18.06
C VAL A 24 -9.51 17.67 -18.28
N LEU A 25 -9.30 18.48 -17.23
CA LEU A 25 -9.27 19.94 -17.33
C LEU A 25 -8.18 20.42 -18.30
N TYR A 26 -6.99 19.83 -18.20
CA TYR A 26 -5.87 20.11 -19.09
C TYR A 26 -6.23 19.83 -20.55
N ILE A 27 -6.79 18.64 -20.87
CA ILE A 27 -7.21 18.29 -22.22
C ILE A 27 -8.29 19.26 -22.73
N PHE A 28 -9.25 19.61 -21.88
CA PHE A 28 -10.29 20.57 -22.24
C PHE A 28 -9.69 21.93 -22.60
N ILE A 29 -8.79 22.48 -21.77
CA ILE A 29 -8.14 23.77 -22.04
C ILE A 29 -7.19 23.71 -23.25
N ALA A 30 -6.51 22.58 -23.47
CA ALA A 30 -5.55 22.45 -24.56
C ALA A 30 -6.23 22.36 -25.94
N TYR A 31 -7.41 21.75 -26.04
CA TYR A 31 -8.04 21.42 -27.33
C TYR A 31 -9.36 22.17 -27.62
N PHE A 32 -10.05 22.72 -26.62
CA PHE A 32 -11.38 23.32 -26.81
C PHE A 32 -11.36 24.83 -27.12
N PRO A 33 -10.55 25.66 -26.42
CA PRO A 33 -10.43 27.08 -26.74
C PRO A 33 -9.48 27.30 -27.93
N LYS A 34 -9.88 28.12 -28.91
CA LYS A 34 -8.97 28.72 -29.91
C LYS A 34 -7.82 29.56 -29.28
N VAL A 35 -7.86 29.77 -27.96
CA VAL A 35 -6.89 30.54 -27.16
C VAL A 35 -5.47 29.96 -27.29
N PHE A 36 -5.30 28.63 -27.30
CA PHE A 36 -3.97 28.02 -27.42
C PHE A 36 -3.41 28.03 -28.84
N LYS A 37 -4.26 28.06 -29.87
CA LYS A 37 -3.83 28.18 -31.28
C LYS A 37 -3.12 29.50 -31.59
N HIS A 38 -3.29 30.53 -30.75
CA HIS A 38 -2.66 31.84 -30.95
C HIS A 38 -1.34 31.99 -30.18
N VAL A 39 -1.12 31.19 -29.13
CA VAL A 39 0.03 31.31 -28.22
C VAL A 39 1.08 30.23 -28.48
N MET A 40 0.70 29.07 -29.05
CA MET A 40 1.60 27.91 -29.12
C MET A 40 1.44 27.15 -30.45
N THR A 41 2.57 26.84 -31.10
CA THR A 41 2.64 26.05 -32.32
C THR A 41 2.11 24.63 -32.08
N GLU A 42 1.36 24.06 -33.04
CA GLU A 42 0.72 22.74 -32.90
C GLU A 42 1.69 21.63 -32.45
N ARG A 43 2.94 21.64 -32.95
CA ARG A 43 3.99 20.68 -32.56
C ARG A 43 4.39 20.74 -31.08
N SER A 44 4.39 21.94 -30.49
CA SER A 44 4.74 22.13 -29.08
C SER A 44 3.61 21.65 -28.17
N LEU A 45 2.35 21.91 -28.57
CA LEU A 45 1.16 21.43 -27.88
C LEU A 45 1.14 19.90 -27.81
N THR A 46 1.39 19.21 -28.94
CA THR A 46 1.43 17.75 -29.00
C THR A 46 2.50 17.16 -28.09
N THR A 47 3.71 17.74 -28.09
CA THR A 47 4.80 17.29 -27.21
C THR A 47 4.42 17.43 -25.74
N MET A 48 3.81 18.56 -25.36
CA MET A 48 3.36 18.80 -23.99
C MET A 48 2.25 17.83 -23.57
N THR A 49 1.29 17.55 -24.46
CA THR A 49 0.24 16.56 -24.19
C THR A 49 0.85 15.18 -23.95
N ILE A 50 1.77 14.72 -24.81
CA ILE A 50 2.43 13.42 -24.64
C ILE A 50 3.12 13.33 -23.27
N VAL A 51 3.88 14.36 -22.87
CA VAL A 51 4.57 14.39 -21.57
C VAL A 51 3.58 14.33 -20.41
N VAL A 52 2.51 15.13 -20.46
CA VAL A 52 1.48 15.16 -19.40
C VAL A 52 0.73 13.83 -19.32
N THR A 53 0.39 13.22 -20.46
CA THR A 53 -0.27 11.91 -20.52
C THR A 53 0.62 10.81 -19.94
N VAL A 54 1.91 10.79 -20.27
CA VAL A 54 2.86 9.80 -19.71
C VAL A 54 2.99 10.00 -18.19
N ALA A 55 3.11 11.23 -17.71
CA ALA A 55 3.15 11.53 -16.28
C ALA A 55 1.87 11.09 -15.56
N TYR A 56 0.70 11.33 -16.17
CA TYR A 56 -0.60 10.89 -15.67
C TYR A 56 -0.69 9.36 -15.56
N LEU A 57 -0.31 8.64 -16.62
CA LEU A 57 -0.29 7.18 -16.61
C LEU A 57 0.65 6.63 -15.53
N PHE A 58 1.80 7.25 -15.33
CA PHE A 58 2.74 6.86 -14.29
C PHE A 58 2.14 7.03 -12.88
N LEU A 59 1.50 8.17 -12.61
CA LEU A 59 0.80 8.42 -11.35
C LEU A 59 -0.34 7.43 -11.09
N LEU A 60 -1.09 7.08 -12.14
CA LEU A 60 -2.23 6.16 -12.04
C LEU A 60 -1.78 4.71 -11.79
N LEU A 61 -0.68 4.29 -12.42
CA LEU A 61 -0.14 2.94 -12.29
C LEU A 61 0.72 2.74 -11.03
N LEU A 62 1.22 3.82 -10.43
CA LEU A 62 2.04 3.80 -9.21
C LEU A 62 1.47 2.93 -8.08
N PRO A 63 0.17 3.05 -7.68
CA PRO A 63 -0.41 2.19 -6.65
C PRO A 63 -0.51 0.72 -7.05
N ALA A 64 -0.70 0.42 -8.34
CA ALA A 64 -0.75 -0.95 -8.84
C ALA A 64 0.64 -1.62 -8.82
N ILE A 65 1.68 -0.88 -9.22
CA ILE A 65 3.08 -1.34 -9.23
C ILE A 65 3.58 -1.58 -7.80
N MET A 66 3.26 -0.68 -6.87
CA MET A 66 3.67 -0.78 -5.45
C MET A 66 2.90 -1.83 -4.65
N LYS A 67 1.92 -2.53 -5.26
CA LYS A 67 1.09 -3.56 -4.62
C LYS A 67 0.59 -3.12 -3.24
N TYR A 68 0.10 -1.89 -3.12
CA TYR A 68 -0.45 -1.42 -1.85
C TYR A 68 -1.59 -2.35 -1.44
N ARG A 69 -1.55 -2.80 -0.18
CA ARG A 69 -2.61 -3.58 0.45
C ARG A 69 -3.05 -2.86 1.70
N TYR A 70 -4.33 -2.94 2.01
CA TYR A 70 -4.81 -2.52 3.31
C TYR A 70 -4.35 -3.54 4.34
N ILE A 71 -3.84 -3.04 5.46
CA ILE A 71 -3.41 -3.86 6.58
C ILE A 71 -3.96 -3.22 7.84
N PHE A 72 -4.58 -4.07 8.63
CA PHE A 72 -5.02 -3.78 9.97
C PHE A 72 -4.31 -4.75 10.90
N PHE A 73 -3.46 -4.22 11.76
CA PHE A 73 -2.74 -4.98 12.76
C PHE A 73 -3.28 -4.61 14.13
N SER A 74 -3.76 -5.60 14.88
CA SER A 74 -4.16 -5.46 16.28
C SER A 74 -3.37 -6.46 17.12
N ALA A 75 -2.67 -5.98 18.13
CA ALA A 75 -2.02 -6.84 19.11
C ALA A 75 -2.60 -6.53 20.49
N ASP A 76 -3.34 -7.50 21.05
CA ASP A 76 -3.88 -7.44 22.40
C ASP A 76 -3.10 -8.40 23.31
N GLU A 77 -3.39 -8.40 24.61
CA GLU A 77 -2.69 -9.26 25.58
C GLU A 77 -2.89 -10.76 25.32
N ARG A 78 -3.97 -11.14 24.63
CA ARG A 78 -4.35 -12.54 24.38
C ARG A 78 -4.06 -13.01 22.96
N THR A 79 -4.21 -12.12 21.98
CA THR A 79 -4.19 -12.48 20.56
C THR A 79 -3.51 -11.40 19.71
N ILE A 80 -2.75 -11.85 18.71
CA ILE A 80 -2.17 -11.04 17.64
C ILE A 80 -3.01 -11.26 16.39
N THR A 81 -3.69 -10.21 15.93
CA THR A 81 -4.59 -10.23 14.78
C THR A 81 -4.00 -9.40 13.65
N LEU A 82 -3.76 -10.04 12.51
CA LEU A 82 -3.31 -9.42 11.27
C LEU A 82 -4.38 -9.61 10.20
N ARG A 83 -5.05 -8.51 9.85
CA ARG A 83 -6.06 -8.46 8.78
C ARG A 83 -5.50 -7.73 7.58
N TRP A 84 -5.75 -8.23 6.38
CA TRP A 84 -5.39 -7.54 5.15
C TRP A 84 -6.45 -7.71 4.08
N TYR A 85 -6.56 -6.68 3.24
CA TYR A 85 -7.52 -6.62 2.14
C TYR A 85 -6.79 -6.20 0.87
N LYS A 86 -7.18 -6.81 -0.26
CA LYS A 86 -6.73 -6.36 -1.58
C LYS A 86 -7.42 -5.04 -1.90
N THR A 87 -6.67 -3.95 -2.04
CA THR A 87 -7.20 -2.66 -2.45
C THR A 87 -7.26 -2.60 -3.98
N GLY A 88 -8.22 -3.34 -4.56
CA GLY A 88 -8.53 -3.29 -5.98
C GLY A 88 -9.82 -2.51 -6.27
N LEU A 89 -10.17 -2.39 -7.55
CA LEU A 89 -11.50 -1.96 -8.00
C LEU A 89 -12.59 -2.97 -7.60
N ILE A 90 -12.20 -4.25 -7.47
CA ILE A 90 -13.04 -5.32 -6.95
C ILE A 90 -12.87 -5.35 -5.42
N PRO A 91 -13.94 -5.34 -4.61
CA PRO A 91 -13.84 -5.60 -3.17
C PRO A 91 -13.20 -6.97 -2.98
N GLY A 92 -11.94 -6.96 -2.53
CA GLY A 92 -11.18 -8.19 -2.31
C GLY A 92 -11.59 -8.85 -1.00
N GLU A 93 -11.48 -10.18 -0.96
CA GLU A 93 -11.69 -10.97 0.25
C GLU A 93 -10.85 -10.43 1.42
N SER A 94 -11.51 -10.27 2.56
CA SER A 94 -10.87 -10.03 3.85
C SER A 94 -10.13 -11.29 4.25
N MET A 95 -8.82 -11.19 4.42
CA MET A 95 -8.06 -12.26 5.07
C MET A 95 -7.65 -11.80 6.46
N SER A 96 -7.84 -12.67 7.45
CA SER A 96 -7.49 -12.44 8.85
C SER A 96 -6.68 -13.62 9.35
N ILE A 97 -5.53 -13.34 9.95
CA ILE A 97 -4.77 -14.29 10.76
C ILE A 97 -4.90 -13.86 12.20
N GLU A 98 -5.29 -14.80 13.08
CA GLU A 98 -5.38 -14.58 14.51
C GLU A 98 -4.50 -15.62 15.22
N ILE A 99 -3.47 -15.14 15.92
CA ILE A 99 -2.49 -15.97 16.61
C ILE A 99 -2.60 -15.71 18.11
N PRO A 100 -2.97 -16.71 18.92
CA PRO A 100 -2.87 -16.61 20.37
C PRO A 100 -1.43 -16.31 20.81
N VAL A 101 -1.23 -15.37 21.74
CA VAL A 101 0.12 -14.93 22.18
C VAL A 101 0.94 -16.11 22.73
N ASN A 102 0.30 -17.06 23.41
CA ASN A 102 0.94 -18.29 23.91
C ASN A 102 1.47 -19.23 22.82
N ARG A 103 1.00 -19.09 21.58
CA ARG A 103 1.45 -19.88 20.42
C ARG A 103 2.31 -19.07 19.46
N TYR A 104 2.62 -17.82 19.76
CA TYR A 104 3.45 -17.00 18.90
C TYR A 104 4.92 -17.45 18.94
N ALA A 105 5.50 -17.74 17.78
CA ALA A 105 6.87 -18.28 17.63
C ALA A 105 7.85 -17.30 16.94
N GLY A 106 7.43 -16.05 16.75
CA GLY A 106 8.25 -14.98 16.17
C GLY A 106 7.73 -14.46 14.84
N TYR A 107 8.53 -13.59 14.21
CA TYR A 107 8.22 -12.94 12.94
C TYR A 107 9.49 -12.79 12.08
N GLU A 108 9.29 -12.59 10.78
CA GLU A 108 10.34 -12.27 9.81
C GLU A 108 9.85 -11.18 8.86
N ILE A 109 10.71 -10.21 8.54
CA ILE A 109 10.43 -9.16 7.56
C ILE A 109 11.39 -9.30 6.39
N THR A 110 10.87 -9.69 5.23
CA THR A 110 11.64 -9.82 3.99
C THR A 110 11.46 -8.59 3.12
N ARG A 111 12.54 -8.17 2.47
CA ARG A 111 12.54 -7.06 1.50
C ARG A 111 12.62 -7.62 0.08
N GLN A 112 11.80 -7.11 -0.82
CA GLN A 112 11.80 -7.43 -2.25
C GLN A 112 11.86 -6.16 -3.10
N ALA A 113 12.15 -6.30 -4.41
CA ALA A 113 12.27 -5.21 -5.37
C ALA A 113 13.19 -4.07 -4.87
N MET A 114 14.46 -4.40 -4.58
CA MET A 114 15.46 -3.48 -4.01
C MET A 114 15.00 -2.74 -2.73
N GLY A 115 14.13 -3.36 -1.92
CA GLY A 115 13.65 -2.77 -0.67
C GLY A 115 12.44 -1.86 -0.82
N LEU A 116 11.85 -1.75 -2.01
CA LEU A 116 10.58 -1.04 -2.20
C LEU A 116 9.41 -1.80 -1.57
N VAL A 117 9.45 -3.13 -1.63
CA VAL A 117 8.36 -3.99 -1.15
C VAL A 117 8.79 -4.72 0.11
N HIS A 118 7.97 -4.66 1.15
CA HIS A 118 8.23 -5.30 2.44
C HIS A 118 7.15 -6.34 2.73
N TYR A 119 7.57 -7.53 3.16
CA TYR A 119 6.69 -8.63 3.54
C TYR A 119 6.90 -8.98 5.00
N LEU A 120 5.81 -9.21 5.73
CA LEU A 120 5.80 -9.72 7.09
C LEU A 120 5.30 -11.17 7.08
N THR A 121 6.11 -12.07 7.61
CA THR A 121 5.77 -13.47 7.85
C THR A 121 5.67 -13.69 9.35
N LEU A 122 4.54 -14.20 9.81
CA LEU A 122 4.32 -14.56 11.22
C LEU A 122 4.49 -16.07 11.41
N PHE A 123 4.99 -16.47 12.57
CA PHE A 123 5.19 -17.87 12.92
C PHE A 123 4.40 -18.26 14.16
N GLN A 124 3.89 -19.48 14.15
CA GLN A 124 3.15 -20.10 15.25
C GLN A 124 3.81 -21.41 15.68
N GLN A 125 3.79 -21.69 16.99
CA GLN A 125 4.18 -22.97 17.55
C GLN A 125 2.99 -23.95 17.47
N VAL A 126 3.14 -25.04 16.71
CA VAL A 126 2.14 -26.08 16.55
C VAL A 126 2.80 -27.43 16.81
N GLN A 127 2.37 -28.14 17.87
CA GLN A 127 2.85 -29.49 18.21
C GLN A 127 4.39 -29.61 18.23
N GLY A 128 5.08 -28.64 18.82
CA GLY A 128 6.55 -28.62 18.91
C GLY A 128 7.29 -28.22 17.64
N ARG A 129 6.60 -27.90 16.54
CA ARG A 129 7.18 -27.37 15.30
C ARG A 129 6.74 -25.93 15.06
N LYS A 130 7.58 -25.16 14.37
CA LYS A 130 7.32 -23.78 13.97
C LYS A 130 6.62 -23.77 12.61
N ALA A 131 5.34 -23.40 12.59
CA ALA A 131 4.55 -23.22 11.38
C ALA A 131 4.58 -21.75 10.92
N SER A 132 4.70 -21.52 9.61
CA SER A 132 4.71 -20.18 9.01
C SER A 132 3.38 -19.86 8.36
N TYR A 133 2.86 -18.66 8.60
CA TYR A 133 1.73 -18.11 7.85
C TYR A 133 2.17 -17.55 6.48
N PRO A 134 1.24 -17.39 5.52
CA PRO A 134 1.55 -16.76 4.25
C PRO A 134 2.08 -15.32 4.44
N PRO A 135 3.10 -14.91 3.66
CA PRO A 135 3.70 -13.59 3.79
C PRO A 135 2.72 -12.48 3.40
N VAL A 136 2.61 -11.45 4.25
CA VAL A 136 1.71 -10.31 4.05
C VAL A 136 2.52 -9.07 3.67
N SER A 137 2.20 -8.44 2.54
CA SER A 137 2.88 -7.21 2.10
C SER A 137 2.54 -6.05 3.04
N ILE A 138 3.52 -5.58 3.82
CA ILE A 138 3.48 -4.40 4.71
C ILE A 138 3.97 -3.11 4.08
N THR A 139 4.06 -3.11 2.74
CA THR A 139 4.56 -1.98 1.94
C THR A 139 3.76 -0.70 2.13
N ALA A 140 2.45 -0.81 2.39
CA ALA A 140 1.60 0.34 2.58
C ALA A 140 1.87 1.08 3.92
N LEU A 141 2.38 0.38 4.93
CA LEU A 141 2.70 0.96 6.24
C LEU A 141 3.87 1.94 6.15
N SER A 142 3.80 3.01 6.95
CA SER A 142 4.92 3.95 7.12
C SER A 142 6.11 3.28 7.83
N GLY A 143 7.31 3.83 7.66
CA GLY A 143 8.49 3.33 8.37
C GLY A 143 8.32 3.36 9.91
N ALA A 144 7.62 4.36 10.43
CA ALA A 144 7.29 4.45 11.86
C ALA A 144 6.35 3.32 12.29
N GLN A 145 5.26 3.06 11.55
CA GLN A 145 4.33 1.98 11.83
C GLN A 145 5.01 0.61 11.78
N ARG A 146 5.92 0.38 10.82
CA ARG A 146 6.69 -0.88 10.74
C ARG A 146 7.56 -1.08 11.98
N ARG A 147 8.27 -0.03 12.42
CA ARG A 147 9.08 -0.06 13.65
C ARG A 147 8.23 -0.33 14.89
N GLU A 148 7.01 0.20 14.93
CA GLU A 148 6.09 -0.02 16.03
C GLU A 148 5.58 -1.47 16.07
N ILE A 149 5.24 -2.05 14.91
CA ILE A 149 4.92 -3.49 14.78
C ILE A 149 6.11 -4.33 15.24
N GLU A 150 7.33 -4.02 14.79
CA GLU A 150 8.54 -4.73 15.21
C GLU A 150 8.76 -4.63 16.73
N LYS A 151 8.57 -3.45 17.33
CA LYS A 151 8.71 -3.25 18.78
C LYS A 151 7.71 -4.11 19.55
N THR A 152 6.45 -4.10 19.12
CA THR A 152 5.36 -4.87 19.73
C THR A 152 5.61 -6.38 19.60
N LEU A 153 5.95 -6.86 18.40
CA LEU A 153 6.27 -8.27 18.14
C LEU A 153 7.52 -8.76 18.87
N LYS A 154 8.50 -7.88 19.13
CA LYS A 154 9.65 -8.17 20.00
C LYS A 154 9.27 -8.24 21.47
N GLY A 155 8.34 -7.40 21.93
CA GLY A 155 7.86 -7.40 23.32
C GLY A 155 7.25 -8.74 23.75
N TYR A 156 6.51 -9.39 22.86
CA TYR A 156 5.96 -10.74 23.09
C TYR A 156 7.02 -11.86 23.06
N ARG A 157 8.25 -11.57 22.61
CA ARG A 157 9.34 -12.54 22.50
C ARG A 157 10.24 -12.58 23.74
N SER A 158 9.73 -12.22 24.93
CA SER A 158 10.51 -12.19 26.18
C SER A 158 10.24 -13.36 27.15
N VAL A 159 9.65 -14.45 26.67
CA VAL A 159 9.62 -15.71 27.44
C VAL A 159 10.32 -16.79 26.64
N GLY A 160 11.65 -16.73 26.69
CA GLY A 160 12.56 -17.84 26.38
C GLY A 160 13.36 -18.12 27.62
#